data_AF-A0A539DX36-F1
#
_entry.id   AF-A0A539DX36-F1
#
_cell.length_a   1.000
_cell.length_b   1.000
_cell.length_c   1.000
_cell.angle_alpha   90.00
_cell.angle_beta   90.00
_cell.angle_gamma   90.00
#
_symmetry.space_group_name_H-M   'P 1'
#
loop_
_entity.id
_entity.type
_entity.pdbx_description
1 polymer ?
#
loop_
_entity_poly.entity_id
_entity_poly.type
_entity_poly.pdbx_seq_one_letter_code
_entity_poly.pdbx_strand_id
1 'polypeptide(L)'
;MSNQHDLQLILRSHAPIIVVATHEEERALRLLQAAAAGSNRDITKWTITTGLENSAAPTLQLQDLHTESPTTEPPAALQRIKNQKRPGIFALLDFHPYLSEPLIIRLLKEIALSAPVTGHVVVLISHHIDLPDELSRFSAHFELSMPDEAALRQMLMDESKIWVMKNKGDKISADATAIDLLVRNLLGLTHTDAARLIRNAIHDDGAITHADVPRVQATKYQLIGQDGV
;
A
#
# COMPACT_ATOMS: atom_id res chain seq x y z
N MET A 1 -7.35 11.73 11.22
CA MET A 1 -6.39 12.48 10.39
C MET A 1 -6.23 11.71 9.09
N SER A 2 -6.08 12.39 7.94
CA SER A 2 -6.06 11.69 6.64
C SER A 2 -4.66 11.12 6.42
N ASN A 3 -4.56 9.79 6.25
CA ASN A 3 -3.32 9.08 5.91
C ASN A 3 -2.50 9.77 4.80
N GLN A 4 -3.18 10.44 3.87
CA GLN A 4 -2.55 11.17 2.77
C GLN A 4 -1.78 12.39 3.28
N HIS A 5 -2.36 13.15 4.21
CA HIS A 5 -1.73 14.33 4.79
C HIS A 5 -0.49 13.94 5.61
N ASP A 6 -0.61 12.89 6.41
CA ASP A 6 0.48 12.41 7.25
C ASP A 6 1.65 11.89 6.39
N LEU A 7 1.36 11.09 5.36
CA LEU A 7 2.39 10.65 4.40
C LEU A 7 3.00 11.84 3.63
N GLN A 8 2.21 12.85 3.28
CA GLN A 8 2.71 14.06 2.63
C GLN A 8 3.64 14.85 3.55
N LEU A 9 3.36 14.91 4.85
CA LEU A 9 4.25 15.53 5.84
C LEU A 9 5.58 14.76 5.94
N ILE A 10 5.54 13.43 5.99
CA ILE A 10 6.75 12.58 6.05
C ILE A 10 7.59 12.75 4.77
N LEU A 11 6.97 12.76 3.60
CA LEU A 11 7.69 12.98 2.33
C LEU A 11 8.38 14.36 2.27
N ARG A 12 7.87 15.35 3.03
CA ARG A 12 8.45 16.69 3.18
C ARG A 12 9.46 16.78 4.34
N SER A 13 9.42 15.87 5.31
CA SER A 13 10.27 15.90 6.50
C SER A 13 11.72 15.42 6.25
N HIS A 14 12.10 15.24 4.99
CA HIS A 14 13.45 14.83 4.57
C HIS A 14 13.92 13.47 5.11
N ALA A 15 13.02 12.60 5.55
CA ALA A 15 13.36 11.20 5.82
C ALA A 15 13.63 10.48 4.49
N PRO A 16 14.86 10.06 4.20
CA PRO A 16 15.17 9.45 2.91
C PRO A 16 14.70 8.01 2.79
N ILE A 17 14.38 7.35 3.91
CA ILE A 17 13.77 6.02 3.94
C ILE A 17 12.43 6.12 4.67
N ILE A 18 11.38 5.58 4.08
CA ILE A 18 10.06 5.45 4.70
C ILE A 18 9.74 3.96 4.78
N VAL A 19 9.39 3.49 5.97
CA VAL A 19 9.02 2.09 6.24
C VAL A 19 7.50 2.00 6.36
N VAL A 20 6.90 1.14 5.56
CA VAL A 20 5.45 0.89 5.53
C VAL A 20 5.22 -0.61 5.71
N ALA A 21 5.04 -1.03 6.97
CA ALA A 21 4.69 -2.40 7.31
C ALA A 21 3.18 -2.63 7.08
N THR A 22 2.81 -3.26 5.97
CA THR A 22 1.41 -3.50 5.61
C THR A 22 1.25 -4.66 4.62
N HIS A 23 0.14 -5.37 4.73
CA HIS A 23 -0.33 -6.33 3.72
C HIS A 23 -1.07 -5.66 2.54
N GLU A 24 -1.31 -4.34 2.61
CA GLU A 24 -2.14 -3.60 1.65
C GLU A 24 -1.30 -2.82 0.61
N GLU A 25 -0.45 -3.51 -0.16
CA GLU A 25 0.51 -2.88 -1.09
C GLU A 25 -0.14 -1.89 -2.07
N GLU A 26 -1.22 -2.28 -2.74
CA GLU A 26 -1.92 -1.41 -3.70
C GLU A 26 -2.50 -0.16 -3.05
N ARG A 27 -2.92 -0.27 -1.78
CA ARG A 27 -3.44 0.87 -1.01
C ARG A 27 -2.29 1.79 -0.63
N ALA A 28 -1.17 1.26 -0.16
CA ALA A 28 0.03 2.02 0.15
C ALA A 28 0.56 2.78 -1.08
N LEU A 29 0.62 2.12 -2.25
CA LEU A 29 1.02 2.74 -3.51
C LEU A 29 0.08 3.86 -3.96
N ARG A 30 -1.25 3.63 -3.92
CA ARG A 30 -2.24 4.68 -4.25
C ARG A 30 -2.13 5.87 -3.32
N LEU A 31 -1.92 5.62 -2.02
CA LEU A 31 -1.73 6.68 -1.04
C LEU A 31 -0.44 7.46 -1.31
N LEU A 32 0.65 6.76 -1.63
CA LEU A 32 1.93 7.36 -1.99
C LEU A 32 1.80 8.25 -3.23
N GLN A 33 1.09 7.79 -4.26
CA GLN A 33 0.76 8.58 -5.44
C GLN A 33 -0.05 9.84 -5.09
N ALA A 34 -1.08 9.71 -4.25
CA ALA A 34 -1.89 10.84 -3.81
C ALA A 34 -1.10 11.83 -2.94
N ALA A 35 -0.18 11.35 -2.10
CA ALA A 35 0.66 12.18 -1.24
C ALA A 35 1.77 12.90 -2.01
N ALA A 36 2.31 12.26 -3.05
CA ALA A 36 3.29 12.84 -3.97
C ALA A 36 2.66 13.73 -5.05
N ALA A 37 1.33 13.78 -5.16
CA ALA A 37 0.64 14.61 -6.13
C ALA A 37 1.05 16.09 -5.97
N GLY A 38 1.50 16.70 -7.08
CA GLY A 38 2.02 18.06 -7.08
C GLY A 38 3.48 18.21 -6.62
N SER A 39 4.17 17.11 -6.30
CA SER A 39 5.63 17.10 -6.17
C SER A 39 6.30 16.91 -7.53
N ASN A 40 7.53 17.41 -7.68
CA ASN A 40 8.34 17.19 -8.89
C ASN A 40 9.15 15.87 -8.82
N ARG A 41 8.60 14.86 -8.14
CA ARG A 41 9.23 13.56 -7.92
C ARG A 41 8.39 12.48 -8.57
N ASP A 42 8.98 11.76 -9.52
CA ASP A 42 8.33 10.60 -10.13
C ASP A 42 8.30 9.44 -9.14
N ILE A 43 7.23 8.64 -9.16
CA ILE A 43 7.15 7.40 -8.39
C ILE A 43 7.53 6.23 -9.30
N THR A 44 8.57 5.51 -8.90
CA THR A 44 9.01 4.25 -9.51
C THR A 44 8.76 3.13 -8.52
N LYS A 45 8.05 2.08 -8.93
CA LYS A 45 7.89 0.86 -8.12
C LYS A 45 8.93 -0.16 -8.52
N TRP A 46 9.31 -1.01 -7.58
CA TRP A 46 10.17 -2.16 -7.83
C TRP A 46 9.52 -3.42 -7.28
N THR A 47 9.61 -4.50 -8.06
CA THR A 47 9.38 -5.87 -7.58
C THR A 47 10.51 -6.76 -8.07
N ILE A 48 10.70 -7.91 -7.42
CA ILE A 48 11.67 -8.91 -7.89
C ILE A 48 11.35 -9.42 -9.31
N THR A 49 10.07 -9.44 -9.71
CA THR A 49 9.64 -10.02 -10.98
C THR A 49 9.73 -9.05 -12.15
N THR A 50 9.59 -7.74 -11.89
CA THR A 50 9.54 -6.71 -12.95
C THR A 50 10.71 -5.74 -12.90
N GLY A 51 11.45 -5.66 -11.80
CA GLY A 51 12.42 -4.60 -11.58
C GLY A 51 11.77 -3.22 -11.43
N LEU A 52 12.52 -2.17 -11.75
CA LEU A 52 12.09 -0.77 -11.63
C LEU A 52 11.13 -0.37 -12.76
N GLU A 53 9.88 -0.06 -12.43
CA GLU A 53 8.85 0.42 -13.34
C GLU A 53 8.35 1.82 -12.95
N ASN A 54 8.29 2.74 -13.91
CA ASN A 54 7.72 4.07 -13.67
C ASN A 54 6.19 4.01 -13.66
N SER A 55 5.58 4.47 -12.57
CA SER A 55 4.12 4.40 -12.40
C SER A 55 3.32 5.36 -13.30
N ALA A 56 3.98 6.34 -13.93
CA ALA A 56 3.32 7.41 -14.70
C ALA A 56 3.22 7.15 -16.23
N ALA A 57 3.79 6.07 -16.74
CA ALA A 57 3.75 5.77 -18.17
C ALA A 57 2.91 4.51 -18.43
N PRO A 58 1.64 4.64 -18.89
CA PRO A 58 0.97 3.51 -19.51
C PRO A 58 1.77 3.16 -20.76
N THR A 59 2.16 1.89 -20.85
CA THR A 59 2.71 1.19 -22.00
C THR A 59 2.69 2.00 -23.30
N LEU A 60 3.84 2.55 -23.70
CA LEU A 60 4.28 2.89 -25.06
C LEU A 60 5.51 3.83 -24.96
N GLN A 61 6.62 3.33 -24.44
CA GLN A 61 7.92 3.83 -24.86
C GLN A 61 8.73 2.65 -25.38
N LEU A 62 8.53 2.38 -26.68
CA LEU A 62 9.62 1.94 -27.54
C LEU A 62 10.63 3.09 -27.59
N GLN A 63 11.39 3.28 -26.52
CA GLN A 63 12.51 4.20 -26.51
C GLN A 63 13.69 3.49 -25.84
N ASP A 64 14.69 3.29 -26.67
CA ASP A 64 16.05 2.86 -26.40
C ASP A 64 16.26 1.38 -26.10
N LEU A 65 16.60 0.66 -27.19
CA LEU A 65 17.42 -0.55 -27.22
C LEU A 65 18.85 -0.25 -26.71
N HIS A 66 18.97 0.41 -25.57
CA HIS A 66 20.16 0.36 -24.75
C HIS A 66 19.93 -0.76 -23.76
N THR A 67 20.83 -1.74 -23.82
CA THR A 67 20.94 -2.93 -22.98
C THR A 67 21.07 -2.54 -21.51
N GLU A 68 20.02 -1.99 -20.91
CA GLU A 68 20.01 -1.72 -19.49
C GLU A 68 19.94 -3.06 -18.78
N SER A 69 20.90 -3.28 -17.88
CA SER A 69 20.95 -4.49 -17.09
C SER A 69 19.63 -4.68 -16.36
N PRO A 70 19.11 -5.92 -16.29
CA PRO A 70 17.85 -6.20 -15.61
C PRO A 70 17.96 -5.70 -14.17
N THR A 71 17.01 -4.86 -13.77
CA THR A 71 16.96 -4.29 -12.41
C THR A 71 16.20 -5.22 -11.46
N THR A 72 15.92 -6.46 -11.85
CA THR A 72 15.30 -7.49 -10.99
C THR A 72 16.22 -7.94 -9.86
N GLU A 73 17.55 -7.79 -10.03
CA GLU A 73 18.54 -8.00 -8.99
C GLU A 73 18.52 -6.82 -8.00
N PRO A 74 18.31 -7.04 -6.68
CA PRO A 74 18.22 -5.97 -5.69
C PRO A 74 19.43 -5.00 -5.68
N PRO A 75 20.69 -5.47 -5.77
CA PRO A 75 21.84 -4.56 -5.86
C PRO A 75 21.80 -3.68 -7.12
N ALA A 76 21.37 -4.23 -8.26
CA ALA A 76 21.29 -3.51 -9.52
C ALA A 76 20.20 -2.42 -9.48
N ALA A 77 19.06 -2.72 -8.85
CA ALA A 77 18.00 -1.75 -8.62
C ALA A 77 18.50 -0.57 -7.77
N LEU A 78 19.15 -0.85 -6.64
CA LEU A 78 19.66 0.19 -5.74
C LEU A 78 20.78 1.02 -6.40
N GLN A 79 21.66 0.40 -7.19
CA GLN A 79 22.67 1.14 -7.96
C GLN A 79 22.01 2.09 -8.98
N ARG A 80 20.96 1.64 -9.66
CA ARG A 80 20.21 2.49 -10.59
C ARG A 80 19.53 3.66 -9.87
N ILE A 81 18.90 3.41 -8.72
CA ILE A 81 18.29 4.45 -7.89
C ILE A 81 19.35 5.48 -7.48
N LYS A 82 20.48 5.02 -6.94
CA LYS A 82 21.59 5.88 -6.51
C LYS A 82 22.11 6.77 -7.64
N ASN A 83 22.19 6.24 -8.86
CA ASN A 83 22.71 6.96 -10.03
C ASN A 83 21.66 7.84 -10.74
N GLN A 84 20.39 7.78 -10.33
CA GLN A 84 19.32 8.55 -10.94
C GLN A 84 19.51 10.05 -10.67
N LYS A 85 19.60 10.86 -11.74
CA LYS A 85 19.85 12.30 -11.63
C LYS A 85 18.63 13.11 -11.17
N ARG A 86 17.43 12.65 -11.52
CA ARG A 86 16.19 13.31 -11.13
C ARG A 86 15.77 12.88 -9.73
N PRO A 87 15.21 13.79 -8.91
CA PRO A 87 14.61 13.41 -7.64
C PRO A 87 13.41 12.49 -7.89
N GLY A 88 13.22 11.52 -7.01
CA GLY A 88 12.26 10.44 -7.23
C GLY A 88 11.90 9.73 -5.93
N ILE A 89 10.74 9.10 -5.94
CA ILE A 89 10.23 8.26 -4.87
C ILE A 89 10.26 6.81 -5.38
N PHE A 90 10.97 5.94 -4.68
CA PHE A 90 11.20 4.56 -5.09
C PHE A 90 10.51 3.62 -4.12
N ALA A 91 9.37 3.05 -4.53
CA ALA A 91 8.61 2.10 -3.75
C ALA A 91 9.15 0.68 -4.00
N LEU A 92 9.86 0.11 -3.02
CA LEU A 92 10.38 -1.25 -3.07
C LEU A 92 9.40 -2.19 -2.38
N LEU A 93 8.68 -2.99 -3.16
CA LEU A 93 7.71 -3.96 -2.68
C LEU A 93 8.42 -5.27 -2.29
N ASP A 94 8.04 -5.83 -1.15
CA ASP A 94 8.58 -7.08 -0.60
C ASP A 94 10.12 -7.13 -0.54
N PHE A 95 10.75 -6.00 -0.22
CA PHE A 95 12.22 -5.88 -0.18
C PHE A 95 12.84 -6.39 1.14
N HIS A 96 12.02 -6.67 2.16
CA HIS A 96 12.48 -7.11 3.48
C HIS A 96 13.45 -8.30 3.51
N PRO A 97 13.38 -9.32 2.62
CA PRO A 97 14.30 -10.46 2.68
C PRO A 97 15.76 -10.06 2.42
N TYR A 98 15.99 -8.96 1.70
CA TYR A 98 17.32 -8.49 1.32
C TYR A 98 17.97 -7.57 2.37
N LEU A 99 17.22 -7.18 3.41
CA LEU A 99 17.70 -6.25 4.43
C LEU A 99 18.71 -6.88 5.39
N SER A 100 18.99 -8.18 5.30
CA SER A 100 20.10 -8.83 6.00
C SER A 100 21.43 -8.77 5.23
N GLU A 101 21.43 -8.38 3.95
CA GLU A 101 22.62 -8.40 3.13
C GLU A 101 23.49 -7.14 3.32
N PRO A 102 24.78 -7.25 3.70
CA PRO A 102 25.63 -6.08 3.96
C PRO A 102 25.77 -5.13 2.77
N LEU A 103 25.77 -5.65 1.55
CA LEU A 103 25.82 -4.84 0.32
C LEU A 103 24.56 -3.99 0.16
N ILE A 104 23.40 -4.58 0.39
CA ILE A 104 22.09 -3.91 0.29
C ILE A 104 21.97 -2.82 1.34
N ILE A 105 22.33 -3.12 2.59
CA ILE A 105 22.34 -2.15 3.70
C ILE A 105 23.25 -0.97 3.34
N ARG A 106 24.46 -1.24 2.84
CA ARG A 106 25.40 -0.18 2.45
C ARG A 106 24.84 0.68 1.32
N LEU A 107 24.25 0.08 0.28
CA LEU A 107 23.67 0.82 -0.85
C LEU A 107 22.49 1.70 -0.42
N LEU A 108 21.57 1.18 0.39
CA LEU A 108 20.46 1.96 0.96
C LEU A 108 20.98 3.13 1.79
N LYS A 109 22.02 2.90 2.60
CA LYS A 109 22.65 3.96 3.41
C LYS A 109 23.30 5.03 2.54
N GLU A 110 23.93 4.66 1.43
CA GLU A 110 24.52 5.62 0.49
C GLU A 110 23.47 6.46 -0.24
N ILE A 111 22.34 5.85 -0.63
CA ILE A 111 21.18 6.59 -1.15
C ILE A 111 20.67 7.57 -0.10
N ALA A 112 20.50 7.11 1.15
CA ALA A 112 20.02 7.94 2.25
C ALA A 112 20.96 9.12 2.57
N LEU A 113 22.26 8.90 2.57
CA LEU A 113 23.26 9.95 2.79
C LEU A 113 23.27 10.99 1.65
N SER A 114 22.94 10.58 0.43
CA SER A 114 22.94 11.46 -0.76
C SER A 114 21.60 12.19 -0.95
N ALA A 115 20.54 11.73 -0.29
CA ALA A 115 19.17 12.26 -0.43
C ALA A 115 19.01 13.78 -0.20
N PRO A 116 19.76 14.45 0.69
CA PRO A 116 19.69 15.91 0.79
C PRO A 116 20.06 16.65 -0.50
N VAL A 117 20.87 16.02 -1.36
CA VAL A 117 21.29 16.57 -2.66
C VAL A 117 20.44 16.00 -3.80
N THR A 118 20.20 14.69 -3.81
CA THR A 118 19.49 14.03 -4.92
C THR A 118 17.97 14.18 -4.83
N GLY A 119 17.43 14.45 -3.64
CA GLY A 119 15.99 14.49 -3.37
C GLY A 119 15.31 13.13 -3.49
N HIS A 120 16.07 12.03 -3.43
CA HIS A 120 15.53 10.66 -3.45
C HIS A 120 14.86 10.29 -2.13
N VAL A 121 13.77 9.53 -2.23
CA VAL A 121 13.14 8.88 -1.09
C VAL A 121 12.90 7.42 -1.45
N VAL A 122 13.36 6.49 -0.62
CA VAL A 122 13.09 5.06 -0.73
C VAL A 122 11.93 4.74 0.20
N VAL A 123 10.90 4.07 -0.31
CA VAL A 123 9.75 3.60 0.47
C VAL A 123 9.78 2.08 0.47
N LEU A 124 10.04 1.48 1.62
CA LEU A 124 10.01 0.03 1.82
C LEU A 124 8.57 -0.36 2.18
N ILE A 125 7.95 -1.21 1.36
CA ILE A 125 6.59 -1.68 1.58
C ILE A 125 6.65 -3.21 1.66
N SER A 126 6.27 -3.78 2.80
CA SER A 126 6.23 -5.23 3.01
C SER A 126 5.31 -5.53 4.18
N HIS A 127 4.84 -6.77 4.33
CA HIS A 127 4.03 -7.17 5.48
C HIS A 127 4.75 -6.95 6.82
N HIS A 128 6.06 -7.21 6.87
CA HIS A 128 6.92 -7.04 8.03
C HIS A 128 8.31 -6.57 7.58
N ILE A 129 8.95 -5.70 8.35
CA ILE A 129 10.26 -5.13 8.02
C ILE A 129 11.12 -5.03 9.29
N ASP A 130 12.09 -5.94 9.43
CA ASP A 130 13.17 -5.80 10.41
C ASP A 130 14.24 -4.86 9.85
N LEU A 131 14.16 -3.58 10.21
CA LEU A 131 15.08 -2.57 9.70
C LEU A 131 16.44 -2.64 10.42
N PRO A 132 17.57 -2.76 9.70
CA PRO A 132 18.91 -2.70 10.29
C PRO A 132 19.20 -1.37 10.99
N ASP A 133 19.91 -1.43 12.11
CA ASP A 133 20.26 -0.26 12.94
C ASP A 133 21.00 0.84 12.15
N GLU A 134 21.79 0.45 11.14
CA GLU A 134 22.50 1.38 10.28
C GLU A 134 21.58 2.29 9.46
N LEU A 135 20.34 1.86 9.21
CA LEU A 135 19.32 2.58 8.46
C LEU A 135 18.31 3.28 9.36
N SER A 136 18.18 2.86 10.62
CA SER A 136 17.17 3.34 11.58
C SER A 136 17.15 4.88 11.69
N ARG A 137 18.32 5.52 11.81
CA ARG A 137 18.44 6.99 11.91
C ARG A 137 18.07 7.75 10.63
N PHE A 138 17.97 7.07 9.50
CA PHE A 138 17.58 7.63 8.20
C PHE A 138 16.12 7.32 7.85
N SER A 139 15.40 6.65 8.74
CA SER A 139 14.08 6.11 8.47
C SER A 139 12.98 6.84 9.22
N ALA A 140 11.82 6.96 8.59
CA ALA A 140 10.55 7.28 9.22
C ALA A 140 9.59 6.13 9.03
N HIS A 141 8.75 5.86 10.03
CA HIS A 141 7.72 4.82 9.95
C HIS A 141 6.39 5.46 9.59
N PHE A 142 5.65 4.80 8.71
CA PHE A 142 4.30 5.21 8.33
C PHE A 142 3.37 4.00 8.42
N GLU A 143 2.34 4.13 9.24
CA GLU A 143 1.31 3.10 9.42
C GLU A 143 0.03 3.51 8.69
N LEU A 144 -0.55 2.57 7.94
CA LEU A 144 -1.85 2.78 7.33
C LEU A 144 -2.93 2.71 8.39
N SER A 145 -3.77 3.74 8.50
CA SER A 145 -4.91 3.68 9.41
C SER A 145 -5.91 2.60 8.97
N MET A 146 -6.54 1.98 9.96
CA MET A 146 -7.76 1.20 9.77
C MET A 146 -8.92 2.12 9.29
N PRO A 147 -9.94 1.57 8.60
CA PRO A 147 -11.09 2.35 8.18
C PRO A 147 -11.93 2.71 9.41
N ASP A 148 -12.36 3.97 9.47
CA ASP A 148 -13.33 4.42 10.47
C ASP A 148 -14.76 4.04 10.04
N GLU A 149 -15.73 4.33 10.89
CA GLU A 149 -17.14 4.01 10.63
C GLU A 149 -17.65 4.65 9.32
N ALA A 150 -17.24 5.88 9.04
CA ALA A 150 -17.65 6.60 7.84
C ALA A 150 -17.06 5.95 6.58
N ALA A 151 -15.77 5.58 6.61
CA ALA A 151 -15.11 4.87 5.53
C ALA A 151 -15.73 3.49 5.27
N LEU A 152 -16.05 2.73 6.33
CA LEU A 152 -16.72 1.43 6.20
C LEU A 152 -18.11 1.55 5.55
N ARG A 153 -18.90 2.55 5.96
CA ARG A 153 -20.21 2.83 5.34
C ARG A 153 -20.05 3.21 3.87
N GLN A 154 -19.04 4.02 3.54
CA GLN A 154 -18.75 4.39 2.16
C GLN A 154 -18.36 3.18 1.30
N MET A 155 -17.49 2.31 1.81
CA MET A 155 -17.12 1.05 1.16
C MET A 155 -18.34 0.16 0.89
N LEU A 156 -19.24 0.05 1.88
CA LEU A 156 -20.48 -0.71 1.74
C LEU A 156 -21.37 -0.13 0.63
N MET A 157 -21.52 1.19 0.58
CA MET A 157 -22.30 1.88 -0.45
C MET A 157 -21.68 1.69 -1.84
N ASP A 158 -20.35 1.75 -1.96
CA ASP A 158 -19.67 1.60 -3.23
C ASP A 158 -19.75 0.16 -3.74
N GLU A 159 -19.57 -0.85 -2.88
CA GLU A 159 -19.77 -2.24 -3.26
C GLU A 159 -21.23 -2.54 -3.64
N SER A 160 -22.19 -1.95 -2.90
CA SER A 160 -23.62 -2.05 -3.23
C SER A 160 -23.91 -1.55 -4.64
N LYS A 161 -23.35 -0.40 -5.03
CA LYS A 161 -23.50 0.14 -6.40
C LYS A 161 -22.90 -0.79 -7.45
N ILE A 162 -21.71 -1.34 -7.19
CA ILE A 162 -21.04 -2.30 -8.09
C ILE A 162 -21.92 -3.53 -8.31
N TRP A 163 -22.52 -4.06 -7.24
CA TRP A 163 -23.41 -5.21 -7.33
C TRP A 163 -24.69 -4.91 -8.12
N VAL A 164 -25.34 -3.76 -7.87
CA VAL A 164 -26.55 -3.33 -8.62
C VAL A 164 -26.26 -3.20 -10.12
N MET A 165 -25.10 -2.62 -10.47
CA MET A 165 -24.65 -2.51 -11.86
C MET A 165 -24.46 -3.87 -12.53
N LYS A 166 -23.90 -4.86 -11.81
CA LYS A 166 -23.69 -6.22 -12.32
C LYS A 166 -25.00 -7.00 -12.46
N ASN A 167 -25.97 -6.78 -11.56
CA ASN A 167 -27.25 -7.48 -11.51
C ASN A 167 -28.40 -6.69 -12.16
N LYS A 168 -28.09 -5.93 -13.22
CA LYS A 168 -29.10 -5.25 -14.07
C LYS A 168 -30.10 -4.35 -13.32
N GLY A 169 -29.70 -3.77 -12.19
CA GLY A 169 -30.56 -2.87 -11.42
C GLY A 169 -31.41 -3.53 -10.34
N ASP A 170 -31.17 -4.81 -10.03
CA ASP A 170 -31.82 -5.47 -8.88
C ASP A 170 -31.55 -4.67 -7.60
N LYS A 171 -32.60 -4.52 -6.78
CA LYS A 171 -32.53 -3.72 -5.54
C LYS A 171 -31.89 -4.54 -4.44
N ILE A 172 -30.89 -3.94 -3.80
CA ILE A 172 -30.35 -4.46 -2.55
C ILE A 172 -31.38 -4.28 -1.44
N SER A 173 -31.67 -5.35 -0.71
CA SER A 173 -32.53 -5.31 0.47
C SER A 173 -31.64 -5.26 1.71
N ALA A 174 -31.51 -4.10 2.32
CA ALA A 174 -30.69 -3.93 3.52
C ALA A 174 -31.50 -3.23 4.61
N ASP A 175 -31.54 -3.84 5.79
CA ASP A 175 -32.07 -3.21 6.99
C ASP A 175 -31.00 -2.25 7.56
N ALA A 176 -31.40 -1.03 7.92
CA ALA A 176 -30.51 -0.06 8.55
C ALA A 176 -29.85 -0.61 9.81
N THR A 177 -30.58 -1.42 10.59
CA THR A 177 -30.03 -2.06 11.79
C THR A 177 -28.98 -3.13 11.45
N ALA A 178 -29.18 -3.90 10.38
CA ALA A 178 -28.21 -4.89 9.90
C ALA A 178 -26.94 -4.22 9.36
N ILE A 179 -27.08 -3.08 8.67
CA ILE A 179 -25.94 -2.26 8.21
C ILE A 179 -25.11 -1.77 9.40
N ASP A 180 -25.76 -1.19 10.41
CA ASP A 180 -25.08 -0.68 11.60
C ASP A 180 -24.34 -1.79 12.35
N LEU A 181 -24.97 -2.97 12.47
CA LEU A 181 -24.36 -4.13 13.09
C LEU A 181 -23.17 -4.64 12.27
N LEU A 182 -23.28 -4.71 10.95
CA LEU A 182 -22.19 -5.10 10.06
C LEU A 182 -21.00 -4.16 10.19
N VAL A 183 -21.22 -2.84 10.09
CA VAL A 183 -20.16 -1.82 10.21
C VAL A 183 -19.43 -1.93 11.55
N ARG A 184 -20.15 -2.08 12.65
CA ARG A 184 -19.54 -2.28 13.98
C ARG A 184 -18.66 -3.52 14.05
N ASN A 185 -19.06 -4.60 13.38
CA ASN A 185 -18.25 -5.82 13.34
C ASN A 185 -17.01 -5.66 12.46
N LEU A 186 -17.06 -4.86 11.40
CA LEU A 186 -15.91 -4.59 10.52
C LEU A 186 -14.85 -3.66 11.13
N LEU A 187 -15.18 -2.89 12.17
CA LEU A 187 -14.22 -2.01 12.85
C LEU A 187 -13.00 -2.79 13.37
N GLY A 188 -11.81 -2.23 13.14
CA GLY A 188 -10.54 -2.84 13.53
C GLY A 188 -9.95 -3.82 12.50
N LEU A 189 -10.61 -4.01 11.35
CA LEU A 189 -10.04 -4.74 10.22
C LEU A 189 -9.28 -3.79 9.27
N THR A 190 -8.36 -4.34 8.49
CA THR A 190 -7.73 -3.61 7.38
C THR A 190 -8.77 -3.20 6.33
N HIS A 191 -8.45 -2.24 5.45
CA HIS A 191 -9.39 -1.85 4.39
C HIS A 191 -9.67 -3.02 3.43
N THR A 192 -8.65 -3.82 3.14
CA THR A 192 -8.71 -4.98 2.25
C THR A 192 -9.57 -6.09 2.85
N ASP A 193 -9.42 -6.38 4.14
CA ASP A 193 -10.24 -7.37 4.83
C ASP A 193 -11.69 -6.91 4.97
N ALA A 194 -11.90 -5.65 5.32
CA ALA A 194 -13.24 -5.06 5.36
C ALA A 194 -13.92 -5.16 3.98
N ALA A 195 -13.23 -4.79 2.90
CA ALA A 195 -13.74 -4.90 1.54
C ALA A 195 -14.03 -6.36 1.13
N ARG A 196 -13.23 -7.33 1.57
CA ARG A 196 -13.50 -8.75 1.36
C ARG A 196 -14.76 -9.21 2.09
N LEU A 197 -14.94 -8.84 3.35
CA LEU A 197 -16.11 -9.22 4.13
C LEU A 197 -17.39 -8.54 3.64
N ILE A 198 -17.30 -7.26 3.24
CA ILE A 198 -18.40 -6.52 2.62
C ILE A 198 -18.85 -7.22 1.33
N ARG A 199 -17.89 -7.57 0.45
CA ARG A 199 -18.20 -8.33 -0.78
C ARG A 199 -18.92 -9.63 -0.49
N ASN A 200 -18.41 -10.41 0.47
CA ASN A 200 -19.01 -11.69 0.84
C ASN A 200 -20.39 -11.57 1.50
N ALA A 201 -20.70 -10.42 2.11
CA ALA A 201 -22.02 -10.16 2.68
C ALA A 201 -23.06 -9.77 1.60
N ILE A 202 -22.62 -9.16 0.48
CA ILE A 202 -23.53 -8.72 -0.60
C ILE A 202 -23.68 -9.80 -1.70
N HIS A 203 -22.71 -10.70 -1.84
CA HIS A 203 -22.55 -11.57 -3.01
C HIS A 203 -23.73 -12.53 -3.28
N ASP A 204 -24.34 -13.13 -2.25
CA ASP A 204 -25.18 -14.32 -2.42
C ASP A 204 -26.65 -14.01 -2.78
N ASP A 205 -27.22 -12.91 -2.28
CA ASP A 205 -28.64 -12.57 -2.48
C ASP A 205 -28.91 -11.07 -2.67
N GLY A 206 -27.87 -10.24 -2.66
CA GLY A 206 -28.04 -8.78 -2.65
C GLY A 206 -28.76 -8.28 -1.41
N ALA A 207 -28.77 -9.04 -0.31
CA ALA A 207 -29.35 -8.63 0.95
C ALA A 207 -28.27 -8.55 2.03
N ILE A 208 -28.38 -7.53 2.88
CA ILE A 208 -27.59 -7.45 4.10
C ILE A 208 -28.54 -7.80 5.23
N THR A 209 -28.43 -9.01 5.73
CA THR A 209 -29.33 -9.57 6.74
C THR A 209 -28.62 -9.75 8.08
N HIS A 210 -29.41 -10.00 9.13
CA HIS A 210 -28.86 -10.32 10.44
C HIS A 210 -28.08 -11.65 10.46
N ALA A 211 -28.29 -12.54 9.47
CA ALA A 211 -27.58 -13.81 9.35
C ALA A 211 -26.13 -13.65 8.86
N ASP A 212 -25.78 -12.51 8.28
CA ASP A 212 -24.43 -12.23 7.79
C ASP A 212 -23.47 -11.84 8.92
N VAL A 213 -24.01 -11.34 10.03
CA VAL A 213 -23.21 -10.87 11.17
C VAL A 213 -22.41 -12.00 11.84
N PRO A 214 -23.00 -13.17 12.15
CA PRO A 214 -22.23 -14.30 12.67
C PRO A 214 -21.09 -14.76 11.74
N ARG A 215 -21.31 -14.73 10.41
CA ARG A 215 -20.28 -15.07 9.42
C ARG A 215 -19.12 -14.08 9.43
N VAL A 216 -19.43 -12.79 9.49
CA VAL A 216 -18.44 -11.71 9.56
C VAL A 216 -17.66 -11.78 10.87
N GLN A 217 -18.33 -12.04 11.99
CA GLN A 217 -17.69 -12.24 13.29
C GLN A 217 -16.71 -13.42 13.27
N ALA A 218 -17.14 -14.58 12.80
CA ALA A 218 -16.29 -15.77 12.73
C ALA A 218 -15.05 -15.52 11.86
N THR A 219 -15.22 -14.86 10.71
CA THR A 219 -14.10 -14.56 9.80
C THR A 219 -13.16 -13.51 10.40
N LYS A 220 -13.69 -12.49 11.08
CA LYS A 220 -12.88 -11.51 11.81
C LYS A 220 -11.98 -12.17 12.86
N TYR A 221 -12.50 -13.11 13.65
CA TYR A 221 -11.68 -13.84 14.62
C TYR A 221 -10.56 -14.64 13.96
N GLN A 222 -10.80 -15.21 12.78
CA GLN A 222 -9.77 -15.92 12.02
C GLN A 222 -8.68 -14.97 11.49
N LEU A 223 -9.06 -13.77 11.05
CA LEU A 223 -8.12 -12.76 10.55
C LEU A 223 -7.26 -12.17 11.67
N ILE A 224 -7.89 -11.76 12.79
CA ILE A 224 -7.17 -11.22 13.96
C ILE A 224 -6.25 -12.28 14.59
N GLY A 225 -6.61 -13.57 14.50
CA GLY A 225 -5.76 -14.66 14.97
C GLY A 225 -4.52 -14.93 14.11
N GLN A 226 -4.46 -14.40 12.88
CA GLN A 226 -3.31 -14.55 11.98
C GLN A 226 -2.30 -13.39 12.12
N ASP A 227 -2.74 -12.21 12.54
CA ASP A 227 -1.88 -11.04 12.78
C ASP A 227 -1.06 -11.14 14.09
N GLY A 228 -1.19 -12.24 14.84
CA GLY A 228 -0.64 -12.44 16.19
C GLY A 228 0.53 -13.42 16.32
N VAL A 229 1.17 -13.85 15.22
CA VAL A 229 2.33 -14.76 15.24
C VAL A 229 3.48 -14.19 14.41
#